data_AF-A0A0A2VY94-F1
#
_entry.id   AF-A0A0A2VY94-F1
#
_cell.length_a   1.000
_cell.length_b   1.000
_cell.length_c   1.000
_cell.angle_alpha   90.00
_cell.angle_beta   90.00
_cell.angle_gamma   90.00
#
_symmetry.space_group_name_H-M   'P 1'
#
loop_
_entity.id
_entity.type
_entity.pdbx_description
1 polymer ?
#
loop_
_entity_poly.entity_id
_entity_poly.type
_entity_poly.pdbx_seq_one_letter_code
_entity_poly.pdbx_strand_id
1 'polypeptide(L)'
;MHSHARRDEDFGVRFDGIPDSTDFSFRPEPGSRPVMAGTLPARVTSTTENDTYGHIDKDGRYRVSMLFDRDNWETGFESLWVRQSRPYAGDTYGLHLPLLAGTEVAIGFEDGNPDRPYISGVLHDSAHGDHVTIQNYKRNVLRTPANNKIRLDDNRGQEHIKVSTEYGGKSQLNLGHLVDAEKQKRGEGFELRTDSWGAIRAQKGLFISADGQTKAQGQVLEMQPALARLSAALVEMESLAAKN
;
A
#
# COMPACT_ATOMS: atom_id res chain seq x y z
N MET A 1 -46.31 -33.68 9.53
CA MET A 1 -47.68 -33.98 9.96
C MET A 1 -48.59 -32.89 9.39
N HIS A 2 -49.50 -33.26 8.52
CA HIS A 2 -50.50 -32.35 7.95
C HIS A 2 -51.88 -32.83 8.36
N SER A 3 -52.66 -31.96 9.00
CA SER A 3 -54.06 -32.22 9.33
C SER A 3 -54.97 -31.39 8.44
N HIS A 4 -56.15 -31.93 8.13
CA HIS A 4 -57.22 -31.21 7.47
C HIS A 4 -58.55 -31.53 8.13
N ALA A 5 -59.46 -30.56 8.11
CA ALA A 5 -60.83 -30.70 8.58
C ALA A 5 -61.72 -29.72 7.82
N ARG A 6 -62.91 -30.16 7.41
CA ARG A 6 -63.94 -29.32 6.80
C ARG A 6 -65.29 -29.62 7.46
N ARG A 7 -66.29 -28.76 7.26
CA ARG A 7 -67.64 -29.00 7.83
C ARG A 7 -68.34 -30.20 7.20
N ASP A 8 -67.90 -30.61 6.02
CA ASP A 8 -68.41 -31.71 5.21
C ASP A 8 -67.42 -32.89 5.14
N GLU A 9 -66.35 -32.90 5.94
CA GLU A 9 -65.31 -33.94 5.93
C GLU A 9 -64.78 -34.22 7.34
N ASP A 10 -64.55 -35.50 7.66
CA ASP A 10 -63.98 -35.92 8.94
C ASP A 10 -62.54 -35.40 9.12
N PHE A 11 -62.12 -35.27 10.38
CA PHE A 11 -60.75 -34.87 10.70
C PHE A 11 -59.75 -35.92 10.22
N GLY A 12 -58.88 -35.53 9.28
CA GLY A 12 -57.84 -36.39 8.71
C GLY A 12 -56.43 -35.94 9.11
N VAL A 13 -55.57 -36.90 9.42
CA VAL A 13 -54.14 -36.68 9.69
C VAL A 13 -53.29 -37.53 8.77
N ARG A 14 -52.33 -36.89 8.11
CA ARG A 14 -51.25 -37.55 7.38
C ARG A 14 -49.90 -37.27 8.06
N PHE A 15 -49.11 -38.30 8.27
CA PHE A 15 -47.74 -38.20 8.76
C PHE A 15 -46.82 -39.12 7.96
N ASP A 16 -45.56 -38.75 7.89
CA ASP A 16 -44.48 -39.55 7.32
C ASP A 16 -43.56 -39.97 8.48
N GLY A 17 -43.05 -41.20 8.43
CA GLY A 17 -42.19 -41.77 9.46
C GLY A 17 -40.97 -42.44 8.86
N ILE A 18 -39.93 -42.59 9.66
CA ILE A 18 -38.75 -43.39 9.34
C ILE A 18 -38.64 -44.55 10.35
N PRO A 19 -37.98 -45.67 10.01
CA PRO A 19 -37.74 -46.75 10.95
C PRO A 19 -36.92 -46.27 12.16
N ASP A 20 -37.27 -46.74 13.35
CA ASP A 20 -36.45 -46.57 14.56
C ASP A 20 -35.29 -47.59 14.51
N SER A 21 -34.19 -47.20 13.84
CA SER A 21 -33.01 -48.03 13.64
C SER A 21 -31.73 -47.20 13.76
N THR A 22 -30.70 -47.81 14.33
CA THR A 22 -29.35 -47.23 14.34
C THR A 22 -28.76 -47.02 12.94
N ASP A 23 -29.27 -47.76 11.94
CA ASP A 23 -28.82 -47.67 10.56
C ASP A 23 -29.46 -46.48 9.81
N PHE A 24 -30.57 -45.93 10.32
CA PHE A 24 -31.33 -44.87 9.68
C PHE A 24 -31.59 -43.71 10.64
N SER A 25 -30.71 -42.72 10.63
CA SER A 25 -30.87 -41.48 11.37
C SER A 25 -31.42 -40.36 10.48
N PHE A 26 -32.49 -39.68 10.91
CA PHE A 26 -32.98 -38.51 10.20
C PHE A 26 -31.89 -37.42 10.10
N ARG A 27 -31.73 -36.90 8.89
CA ARG A 27 -30.97 -35.69 8.59
C ARG A 27 -31.84 -34.83 7.68
N PRO A 28 -32.18 -33.60 8.06
CA PRO A 28 -32.93 -32.72 7.17
C PRO A 28 -32.08 -32.44 5.93
N GLU A 29 -32.73 -32.26 4.79
CA GLU A 29 -32.05 -31.76 3.59
C GLU A 29 -31.46 -30.38 3.90
N PRO A 30 -30.17 -30.13 3.59
CA PRO A 30 -29.59 -28.81 3.79
C PRO A 30 -30.36 -27.76 2.98
N GLY A 31 -30.77 -26.67 3.64
CA GLY A 31 -31.36 -25.53 2.95
C GLY A 31 -30.34 -24.78 2.08
N SER A 32 -30.81 -23.78 1.34
CA SER A 32 -29.93 -22.89 0.58
C SER A 32 -29.06 -22.04 1.52
N ARG A 33 -27.75 -22.02 1.29
CA ARG A 33 -26.81 -21.16 2.03
C ARG A 33 -27.04 -19.67 1.67
N PRO A 34 -27.00 -18.73 2.64
CA PRO A 34 -26.98 -17.30 2.33
C PRO A 34 -25.74 -16.94 1.50
N VAL A 35 -25.91 -16.04 0.52
CA VAL A 35 -24.84 -15.65 -0.42
C VAL A 35 -24.63 -14.14 -0.41
N MET A 36 -23.38 -13.72 -0.25
CA MET A 36 -22.94 -12.33 -0.41
C MET A 36 -22.38 -12.13 -1.81
N ALA A 37 -23.17 -11.59 -2.74
CA ALA A 37 -22.81 -11.53 -4.17
C ALA A 37 -21.80 -10.42 -4.54
N GLY A 38 -21.35 -9.60 -3.58
CA GLY A 38 -20.46 -8.46 -3.83
C GLY A 38 -19.65 -8.07 -2.61
N THR A 39 -19.09 -6.87 -2.63
CA THR A 39 -18.32 -6.34 -1.50
C THR A 39 -19.17 -5.52 -0.56
N LEU A 40 -18.92 -5.64 0.75
CA LEU A 40 -19.54 -4.80 1.78
C LEU A 40 -18.49 -3.89 2.43
N PRO A 41 -18.82 -2.64 2.75
CA PRO A 41 -17.89 -1.73 3.40
C PRO A 41 -17.69 -2.11 4.87
N ALA A 42 -16.46 -1.97 5.34
CA ALA A 42 -16.07 -2.15 6.73
C ALA A 42 -14.96 -1.15 7.09
N ARG A 43 -14.68 -0.98 8.38
CA ARG A 43 -13.53 -0.20 8.85
C ARG A 43 -12.57 -1.06 9.63
N VAL A 44 -11.28 -0.86 9.42
CA VAL A 44 -10.23 -1.53 10.20
C VAL A 44 -10.34 -1.09 11.66
N THR A 45 -10.26 -2.03 12.60
CA THR A 45 -10.34 -1.78 14.04
C THR A 45 -9.07 -2.22 14.75
N SER A 46 -8.83 -1.68 15.94
CA SER A 46 -7.70 -2.02 16.81
C SER A 46 -8.20 -2.22 18.24
N THR A 47 -7.58 -3.14 18.97
CA THR A 47 -7.85 -3.31 20.41
C THR A 47 -7.10 -2.28 21.25
N THR A 48 -6.21 -1.51 20.61
CA THR A 48 -5.44 -0.44 21.25
C THR A 48 -6.15 0.88 20.98
N GLU A 49 -6.48 1.60 22.05
CA GLU A 49 -7.04 2.94 21.94
C GLU A 49 -6.02 3.90 21.30
N ASN A 50 -6.45 4.70 20.32
CA ASN A 50 -5.61 5.66 19.59
C ASN A 50 -4.36 5.03 18.96
N ASP A 51 -4.50 3.80 18.44
CA ASP A 51 -3.42 3.11 17.75
C ASP A 51 -2.85 3.97 16.62
N THR A 52 -1.59 4.39 16.78
CA THR A 52 -0.88 5.19 15.79
C THR A 52 -0.48 4.35 14.57
N TYR A 53 -0.51 3.02 14.72
CA TYR A 53 -0.15 2.05 13.70
C TYR A 53 -1.36 1.14 13.39
N GLY A 54 -1.12 0.05 12.66
CA GLY A 54 -2.13 -0.96 12.39
C GLY A 54 -2.04 -2.10 13.40
N HIS A 55 -3.18 -2.56 13.88
CA HIS A 55 -3.26 -3.79 14.68
C HIS A 55 -3.45 -4.99 13.75
N ILE A 56 -2.38 -5.76 13.59
CA ILE A 56 -2.34 -6.98 12.80
C ILE A 56 -1.89 -8.16 13.65
N ASP A 57 -2.34 -9.36 13.30
CA ASP A 57 -1.86 -10.58 13.95
C ASP A 57 -0.50 -11.05 13.39
N LYS A 58 -0.01 -12.17 13.92
CA LYS A 58 1.25 -12.81 13.50
C LYS A 58 1.32 -13.14 11.99
N ASP A 59 0.17 -13.22 11.32
CA ASP A 59 0.05 -13.58 9.90
C ASP A 59 -0.27 -12.34 9.04
N GLY A 60 -0.33 -11.14 9.64
CA GLY A 60 -0.62 -9.88 8.96
C GLY A 60 -2.09 -9.70 8.57
N ARG A 61 -3.02 -10.34 9.29
CA ARG A 61 -4.48 -10.18 9.13
C ARG A 61 -5.00 -9.04 10.00
N TYR A 62 -6.19 -8.54 9.68
CA TYR A 62 -6.83 -7.39 10.33
C TYR A 62 -8.11 -7.78 11.05
N ARG A 63 -8.50 -7.00 12.06
CA ARG A 63 -9.87 -6.95 12.56
C ARG A 63 -10.61 -5.82 11.86
N VAL A 64 -11.88 -6.04 11.55
CA VAL A 64 -12.74 -5.06 10.88
C VAL A 64 -14.12 -4.98 11.54
N SER A 65 -14.74 -3.81 11.53
CA SER A 65 -16.15 -3.62 11.87
C SER A 65 -16.95 -3.43 10.58
N MET A 66 -17.90 -4.33 10.34
CA MET A 66 -18.78 -4.27 9.16
C MET A 66 -19.80 -3.15 9.35
N LEU A 67 -19.97 -2.26 8.37
CA LEU A 67 -20.85 -1.10 8.54
C LEU A 67 -22.34 -1.43 8.62
N PHE A 68 -22.74 -2.64 8.20
CA PHE A 68 -24.12 -3.10 8.35
C PHE A 68 -24.39 -3.75 9.71
N ASP A 69 -23.35 -4.09 10.46
CA ASP A 69 -23.50 -4.70 11.78
C ASP A 69 -23.99 -3.64 12.78
N ARG A 70 -25.05 -4.00 13.49
CA ARG A 70 -25.75 -3.10 14.43
C ARG A 70 -25.56 -3.54 15.88
N ASP A 71 -24.89 -4.67 16.10
CA ASP A 71 -24.59 -5.16 17.43
C ASP A 71 -23.47 -4.32 18.06
N ASN A 72 -23.48 -4.28 19.39
CA ASN A 72 -22.46 -3.57 20.15
C ASN A 72 -21.36 -4.55 20.54
N TRP A 73 -20.17 -4.33 19.99
CA TRP A 73 -18.97 -5.10 20.24
C TRP A 73 -17.93 -4.25 20.96
N GLU A 74 -17.01 -4.89 21.69
CA GLU A 74 -15.80 -4.24 22.14
C GLU A 74 -14.89 -3.94 20.93
N THR A 75 -14.27 -2.74 20.91
CA THR A 75 -13.43 -2.31 19.79
C THR A 75 -12.30 -3.31 19.52
N GLY A 76 -12.17 -3.74 18.27
CA GLY A 76 -11.18 -4.75 17.85
C GLY A 76 -11.66 -6.20 17.96
N PHE A 77 -12.89 -6.44 18.40
CA PHE A 77 -13.51 -7.76 18.52
C PHE A 77 -14.76 -7.94 17.63
N GLU A 78 -15.01 -7.04 16.68
CA GLU A 78 -16.22 -7.00 15.84
C GLU A 78 -16.26 -8.07 14.73
N SER A 79 -15.10 -8.63 14.37
CA SER A 79 -14.99 -9.72 13.40
C SER A 79 -13.82 -10.62 13.76
N LEU A 80 -13.73 -11.82 13.18
CA LEU A 80 -12.50 -12.62 13.22
C LEU A 80 -11.36 -11.97 12.41
N TRP A 81 -10.17 -12.56 12.46
CA TRP A 81 -9.04 -12.09 11.65
C TRP A 81 -9.28 -12.28 10.15
N VAL A 82 -9.29 -11.17 9.41
CA VAL A 82 -9.56 -11.10 7.97
C VAL A 82 -8.26 -10.84 7.20
N ARG A 83 -8.02 -11.62 6.14
CA ARG A 83 -6.86 -11.44 5.26
C ARG A 83 -7.07 -10.27 4.31
N GLN A 84 -5.98 -9.62 3.89
CA GLN A 84 -5.99 -8.58 2.87
C GLN A 84 -5.45 -9.09 1.54
N SER A 85 -6.17 -8.85 0.44
CA SER A 85 -5.65 -9.04 -0.91
C SER A 85 -4.53 -8.04 -1.19
N ARG A 86 -3.39 -8.52 -1.68
CA ARG A 86 -2.21 -7.68 -1.95
C ARG A 86 -1.89 -7.65 -3.45
N PRO A 87 -1.40 -6.51 -3.99
CA PRO A 87 -0.96 -6.44 -5.38
C PRO A 87 0.23 -7.37 -5.70
N TYR A 88 1.07 -7.66 -4.70
CA TYR A 88 2.24 -8.52 -4.85
C TYR A 88 2.54 -9.23 -3.53
N ALA A 89 2.60 -10.57 -3.54
CA ALA A 89 2.92 -11.39 -2.37
C ALA A 89 3.47 -12.76 -2.81
N GLY A 90 4.36 -13.32 -2.00
CA GLY A 90 4.93 -14.66 -2.13
C GLY A 90 5.51 -15.11 -0.79
N ASP A 91 6.31 -16.18 -0.80
CA ASP A 91 6.86 -16.80 0.43
C ASP A 91 7.75 -15.83 1.23
N THR A 92 8.77 -15.24 0.58
CA THR A 92 9.76 -14.36 1.23
C THR A 92 9.75 -12.92 0.70
N TYR A 93 8.76 -12.56 -0.13
CA TYR A 93 8.68 -11.27 -0.80
C TYR A 93 7.24 -10.77 -0.92
N GLY A 94 7.05 -9.46 -1.06
CA GLY A 94 5.73 -8.86 -1.28
C GLY A 94 5.68 -7.36 -1.06
N LEU A 95 4.49 -6.80 -1.27
CA LEU A 95 4.15 -5.41 -0.98
C LEU A 95 3.10 -5.38 0.15
N HIS A 96 3.54 -5.02 1.36
CA HIS A 96 2.66 -4.85 2.51
C HIS A 96 2.72 -3.40 3.01
N LEU A 97 1.60 -2.70 2.88
CA LEU A 97 1.40 -1.35 3.41
C LEU A 97 0.33 -1.45 4.51
N PRO A 98 0.69 -1.43 5.80
CA PRO A 98 -0.26 -1.67 6.88
C PRO A 98 -1.39 -0.65 6.91
N LEU A 99 -2.62 -1.14 7.04
CA LEU A 99 -3.81 -0.30 7.25
C LEU A 99 -3.89 0.14 8.71
N LEU A 100 -4.27 1.39 8.92
CA LEU A 100 -4.50 1.95 10.25
C LEU A 100 -5.95 1.77 10.68
N ALA A 101 -6.21 1.81 11.99
CA ALA A 101 -7.57 1.86 12.51
C ALA A 101 -8.37 3.01 11.87
N GLY A 102 -9.64 2.76 11.57
CA GLY A 102 -10.54 3.69 10.89
C GLY A 102 -10.48 3.67 9.36
N THR A 103 -9.44 3.06 8.76
CA THR A 103 -9.32 2.92 7.29
C THR A 103 -10.53 2.16 6.74
N GLU A 104 -11.23 2.73 5.76
CA GLU A 104 -12.35 2.07 5.09
C GLU A 104 -11.84 1.04 4.08
N VAL A 105 -12.46 -0.14 4.11
CA VAL A 105 -12.10 -1.29 3.29
C VAL A 105 -13.34 -1.91 2.67
N ALA A 106 -13.18 -2.47 1.48
CA ALA A 106 -14.17 -3.33 0.85
C ALA A 106 -13.92 -4.78 1.28
N ILE A 107 -14.93 -5.45 1.81
CA ILE A 107 -14.88 -6.87 2.19
C ILE A 107 -15.55 -7.70 1.10
N GLY A 108 -14.77 -8.55 0.44
CA GLY A 108 -15.26 -9.61 -0.43
C GLY A 108 -15.46 -10.92 0.34
N PHE A 109 -16.20 -11.85 -0.27
CA PHE A 109 -16.54 -13.14 0.33
C PHE A 109 -16.22 -14.26 -0.66
N GLU A 110 -15.37 -15.22 -0.27
CA GLU A 110 -14.99 -16.35 -1.14
C GLU A 110 -16.23 -17.15 -1.55
N ASP A 111 -16.48 -17.31 -2.85
CA ASP A 111 -17.68 -17.96 -3.39
C ASP A 111 -19.00 -17.43 -2.78
N GLY A 112 -19.00 -16.13 -2.43
CA GLY A 112 -20.09 -15.46 -1.74
C GLY A 112 -20.41 -16.07 -0.37
N ASN A 113 -19.46 -16.73 0.29
CA ASN A 113 -19.61 -17.30 1.62
C ASN A 113 -19.45 -16.25 2.71
N PRO A 114 -20.53 -15.89 3.46
CA PRO A 114 -20.46 -14.92 4.55
C PRO A 114 -19.38 -15.24 5.60
N ASP A 115 -19.05 -16.53 5.78
CA ASP A 115 -18.08 -17.01 6.76
C ASP A 115 -16.62 -16.93 6.27
N ARG A 116 -16.39 -16.49 5.02
CA ARG A 116 -15.06 -16.39 4.40
C ARG A 116 -14.77 -14.98 3.87
N PRO A 117 -14.78 -13.96 4.75
CA PRO A 117 -14.47 -12.60 4.35
C PRO A 117 -12.97 -12.43 4.05
N TYR A 118 -12.67 -11.52 3.14
CA TYR A 118 -11.33 -10.97 2.92
C TYR A 118 -11.43 -9.50 2.52
N ILE A 119 -10.44 -8.69 2.89
CA ILE A 119 -10.33 -7.31 2.40
C ILE A 119 -9.92 -7.38 0.93
N SER A 120 -10.79 -6.94 0.02
CA SER A 120 -10.58 -6.91 -1.42
C SER A 120 -9.93 -5.61 -1.90
N GLY A 121 -10.03 -4.54 -1.12
CA GLY A 121 -9.51 -3.22 -1.48
C GLY A 121 -9.67 -2.21 -0.35
N VAL A 122 -9.03 -1.06 -0.53
CA VAL A 122 -9.06 0.08 0.40
C VAL A 122 -9.79 1.22 -0.28
N LEU A 123 -10.65 1.92 0.46
CA LEU A 123 -11.49 2.98 -0.05
C LEU A 123 -11.16 4.30 0.65
N HIS A 124 -11.19 5.40 -0.11
CA HIS A 124 -11.23 6.75 0.45
C HIS A 124 -12.70 7.20 0.55
N ASP A 125 -12.96 8.13 1.46
CA ASP A 125 -14.31 8.68 1.67
C ASP A 125 -14.25 10.22 1.80
N SER A 126 -15.38 10.87 2.04
CA SER A 126 -15.44 12.34 2.14
C SER A 126 -14.75 12.90 3.39
N ALA A 127 -14.65 12.12 4.47
CA ALA A 127 -13.92 12.48 5.68
C ALA A 127 -12.41 12.16 5.55
N HIS A 128 -12.07 11.16 4.75
CA HIS A 128 -10.72 10.64 4.51
C HIS A 128 -10.39 10.70 3.01
N GLY A 129 -10.22 11.92 2.49
CA GLY A 129 -9.99 12.14 1.06
C GLY A 129 -8.65 11.61 0.55
N ASP A 130 -8.59 11.33 -0.75
CA ASP A 130 -7.38 10.89 -1.44
C ASP A 130 -6.29 11.99 -1.46
N HIS A 131 -5.03 11.58 -1.55
CA HIS A 131 -3.89 12.46 -1.72
C HIS A 131 -3.80 13.05 -3.14
N VAL A 132 -4.41 12.40 -4.12
CA VAL A 132 -4.51 12.87 -5.50
C VAL A 132 -5.96 13.27 -5.81
N THR A 133 -6.17 14.53 -6.14
CA THR A 133 -7.47 15.13 -6.45
C THR A 133 -7.38 15.97 -7.71
N ILE A 134 -8.47 16.61 -8.12
CA ILE A 134 -8.49 17.52 -9.27
C ILE A 134 -7.48 18.67 -9.16
N GLN A 135 -7.04 19.02 -7.94
CA GLN A 135 -6.06 20.08 -7.72
C GLN A 135 -4.61 19.65 -8.07
N ASN A 136 -4.35 18.35 -8.18
CA ASN A 136 -3.02 17.79 -8.42
C ASN A 136 -3.05 16.47 -9.23
N TYR A 137 -4.02 16.33 -10.12
CA TYR A 137 -4.37 15.09 -10.86
C TYR A 137 -3.27 14.49 -11.75
N LYS A 138 -2.14 15.18 -11.94
CA LYS A 138 -0.97 14.67 -12.67
C LYS A 138 0.07 14.03 -11.76
N ARG A 139 -0.24 13.89 -10.47
CA ARG A 139 0.66 13.38 -9.45
C ARG A 139 0.35 11.91 -9.17
N ASN A 140 1.41 11.14 -8.98
CA ASN A 140 1.40 9.78 -8.45
C ASN A 140 2.14 9.80 -7.12
N VAL A 141 1.58 9.22 -6.05
CA VAL A 141 2.18 9.32 -4.71
C VAL A 141 1.96 8.06 -3.87
N LEU A 142 3.04 7.60 -3.25
CA LEU A 142 3.01 6.73 -2.08
C LEU A 142 3.38 7.60 -0.88
N ARG A 143 2.50 7.68 0.12
CA ARG A 143 2.70 8.47 1.33
C ARG A 143 2.34 7.65 2.57
N THR A 144 3.23 7.61 3.54
CA THR A 144 2.97 6.98 4.84
C THR A 144 2.40 7.99 5.84
N PRO A 145 1.84 7.56 6.98
CA PRO A 145 1.30 8.45 8.02
C PRO A 145 2.32 9.49 8.52
N ALA A 146 3.58 9.07 8.75
CA ALA A 146 4.69 9.96 9.11
C ALA A 146 5.22 10.83 7.94
N ASN A 147 4.50 10.91 6.82
CA ASN A 147 4.84 11.69 5.62
C ASN A 147 6.14 11.25 4.91
N ASN A 148 6.59 9.99 5.09
CA ASN A 148 7.55 9.39 4.16
C ASN A 148 6.90 9.26 2.79
N LYS A 149 7.61 9.67 1.74
CA LYS A 149 6.96 9.94 0.45
C LYS A 149 7.83 9.52 -0.73
N ILE A 150 7.20 8.85 -1.67
CA ILE A 150 7.67 8.72 -3.06
C ILE A 150 6.62 9.38 -3.93
N ARG A 151 7.02 10.37 -4.71
CA ARG A 151 6.10 11.20 -5.50
C ARG A 151 6.65 11.43 -6.88
N LEU A 152 5.84 11.16 -7.88
CA LEU A 152 6.12 11.41 -9.29
C LEU A 152 5.08 12.42 -9.78
N ASP A 153 5.51 13.41 -10.54
CA ASP A 153 4.64 14.44 -11.11
C ASP A 153 4.83 14.47 -12.62
N ASP A 154 3.76 14.23 -13.37
CA ASP A 154 3.75 14.11 -14.84
C ASP A 154 3.26 15.40 -15.51
N ASN A 155 3.43 16.56 -14.86
CA ASN A 155 3.16 17.82 -15.52
C ASN A 155 4.14 18.02 -16.69
N ARG A 156 3.62 18.02 -17.92
CA ARG A 156 4.44 18.05 -19.15
C ARG A 156 5.39 19.24 -19.17
N GLY A 157 6.68 18.97 -19.38
CA GLY A 157 7.77 19.97 -19.37
C GLY A 157 8.23 20.38 -17.97
N GLN A 158 7.63 19.82 -16.92
CA GLN A 158 7.92 20.07 -15.51
C GLN A 158 7.92 18.75 -14.72
N GLU A 159 8.22 17.64 -15.40
CA GLU A 159 8.22 16.31 -14.80
C GLU A 159 9.29 16.22 -13.71
N HIS A 160 8.94 15.61 -12.58
CA HIS A 160 9.88 15.44 -11.48
C HIS A 160 9.52 14.29 -10.54
N ILE A 161 10.54 13.76 -9.89
CA ILE A 161 10.42 12.71 -8.87
C ILE A 161 10.97 13.25 -7.55
N LYS A 162 10.29 12.94 -6.46
CA LYS A 162 10.72 13.24 -5.10
C LYS A 162 10.62 12.01 -4.22
N VAL A 163 11.69 11.72 -3.49
CA VAL A 163 11.73 10.77 -2.38
C VAL A 163 12.10 11.55 -1.12
N SER A 164 11.32 11.45 -0.04
CA SER A 164 11.59 12.24 1.18
C SER A 164 11.08 11.62 2.47
N THR A 165 11.71 12.04 3.57
CA THR A 165 11.27 11.82 4.96
C THR A 165 11.37 13.13 5.76
N GLU A 166 10.59 13.24 6.83
CA GLU A 166 10.59 14.37 7.78
C GLU A 166 11.36 14.05 9.08
N TYR A 167 11.96 12.85 9.18
CA TYR A 167 12.72 12.45 10.36
C TYR A 167 14.04 13.21 10.47
N GLY A 168 14.28 13.86 11.62
CA GLY A 168 15.50 14.62 11.89
C GLY A 168 15.62 15.92 11.09
N GLY A 169 14.48 16.51 10.70
CA GLY A 169 14.40 17.57 9.69
C GLY A 169 14.06 16.99 8.32
N LYS A 170 14.30 17.73 7.24
CA LYS A 170 13.95 17.25 5.90
C LYS A 170 15.12 16.57 5.23
N SER A 171 14.93 15.30 4.83
CA SER A 171 15.85 14.59 3.93
C SER A 171 15.14 14.23 2.65
N GLN A 172 15.72 14.56 1.50
CA GLN A 172 15.09 14.35 0.20
C GLN A 172 16.07 14.16 -0.95
N LEU A 173 15.66 13.34 -1.91
CA LEU A 173 16.22 13.25 -3.26
C LEU A 173 15.16 13.77 -4.23
N ASN A 174 15.52 14.78 -5.02
CA ASN A 174 14.68 15.33 -6.07
C ASN A 174 15.35 15.16 -7.43
N LEU A 175 14.58 14.81 -8.46
CA LEU A 175 15.01 14.61 -9.84
C LEU A 175 14.08 15.37 -10.80
N GLY A 176 14.62 15.91 -11.89
CA GLY A 176 13.87 16.62 -12.93
C GLY A 176 13.66 18.09 -12.62
N HIS A 177 12.42 18.57 -12.76
CA HIS A 177 12.02 19.96 -12.49
C HIS A 177 11.88 20.22 -10.99
N LEU A 178 12.88 20.88 -10.41
CA LEU A 178 12.93 21.15 -8.98
C LEU A 178 12.08 22.37 -8.64
N VAL A 179 11.18 22.23 -7.68
CA VAL A 179 10.32 23.31 -7.19
C VAL A 179 10.52 23.60 -5.70
N ASP A 180 10.21 24.82 -5.28
CA ASP A 180 10.11 25.22 -3.87
C ASP A 180 8.73 24.88 -3.26
N ALA A 181 8.45 25.42 -2.06
CA ALA A 181 7.19 25.16 -1.36
C ALA A 181 5.99 25.83 -2.08
N GLU A 182 6.24 26.95 -2.75
CA GLU A 182 5.32 27.79 -3.52
C GLU A 182 5.15 27.27 -4.96
N LYS A 183 5.74 26.12 -5.29
CA LYS A 183 5.74 25.48 -6.61
C LYS A 183 6.46 26.30 -7.69
N GLN A 184 7.31 27.24 -7.31
CA GLN A 184 8.15 27.97 -8.25
C GLN A 184 9.38 27.16 -8.61
N LYS A 185 9.81 27.30 -9.86
CA LYS A 185 11.01 26.62 -10.36
C LYS A 185 12.23 27.09 -9.57
N ARG A 186 12.89 26.14 -8.91
CA ARG A 186 14.14 26.35 -8.17
C ARG A 186 15.37 25.86 -8.95
N GLY A 187 15.19 24.90 -9.85
CA GLY A 187 16.29 24.35 -10.65
C GLY A 187 15.88 23.16 -11.51
N GLU A 188 16.86 22.55 -12.15
CA GLU A 188 16.71 21.34 -12.98
C GLU A 188 17.85 20.36 -12.69
N GLY A 189 17.63 19.08 -12.97
CA GLY A 189 18.63 18.02 -12.76
C GLY A 189 18.33 17.19 -11.52
N PHE A 190 19.24 17.11 -10.57
CA PHE A 190 19.01 16.40 -9.30
C PHE A 190 19.50 17.20 -8.11
N GLU A 191 18.86 16.97 -6.96
CA GLU A 191 19.31 17.50 -5.68
C GLU A 191 19.18 16.41 -4.60
N LEU A 192 20.28 16.15 -3.89
CA LEU A 192 20.28 15.43 -2.62
C LEU A 192 20.44 16.45 -1.49
N ARG A 193 19.42 16.60 -0.63
CA ARG A 193 19.43 17.54 0.50
C ARG A 193 19.08 16.82 1.79
N THR A 194 19.78 17.15 2.87
CA THR A 194 19.41 16.80 4.25
C THR A 194 19.61 18.02 5.16
N ASP A 195 18.68 18.22 6.11
CA ASP A 195 18.83 19.19 7.20
C ASP A 195 19.65 18.61 8.39
N SER A 196 20.00 17.33 8.32
CA SER A 196 20.85 16.63 9.29
C SER A 196 22.24 16.35 8.71
N TRP A 197 23.01 15.49 9.36
CA TRP A 197 24.33 15.08 8.89
C TRP A 197 24.24 14.26 7.59
N GLY A 198 25.04 14.62 6.59
CA GLY A 198 25.20 13.87 5.35
C GLY A 198 26.55 13.18 5.27
N ALA A 199 26.58 11.94 4.77
CA ALA A 199 27.82 11.24 4.44
C ALA A 199 27.62 10.42 3.15
N ILE A 200 28.55 10.57 2.19
CA ILE A 200 28.63 9.74 0.98
C ILE A 200 29.87 8.87 1.11
N ARG A 201 29.71 7.55 1.10
CA ARG A 201 30.81 6.59 1.27
C ARG A 201 30.68 5.46 0.27
N ALA A 202 31.80 5.10 -0.37
CA ALA A 202 31.88 3.97 -1.27
C ALA A 202 33.21 3.24 -1.06
N GLN A 203 33.17 1.99 -0.61
CA GLN A 203 34.36 1.22 -0.25
C GLN A 203 35.30 0.95 -1.44
N LYS A 204 34.72 0.79 -2.65
CA LYS A 204 35.48 0.60 -3.90
C LYS A 204 35.93 1.92 -4.55
N GLY A 205 35.63 3.06 -3.91
CA GLY A 205 35.88 4.40 -4.45
C GLY A 205 34.59 5.12 -4.86
N LEU A 206 34.65 6.46 -4.84
CA LEU A 206 33.58 7.35 -5.26
C LEU A 206 34.07 8.15 -6.48
N PHE A 207 33.33 8.08 -7.58
CA PHE A 207 33.61 8.86 -8.78
C PHE A 207 32.59 9.98 -8.91
N ILE A 208 33.06 11.23 -8.83
CA ILE A 208 32.28 12.44 -9.07
C ILE A 208 33.01 13.18 -10.18
N SER A 209 32.32 13.43 -11.29
CA SER A 209 32.88 14.17 -12.41
C SER A 209 31.88 15.22 -12.90
N ALA A 210 32.43 16.29 -13.47
CA ALA A 210 31.70 17.30 -14.24
C ALA A 210 31.88 17.12 -15.76
N ASP A 211 32.57 16.05 -16.18
CA ASP A 211 32.76 15.70 -17.59
C ASP A 211 31.41 15.32 -18.22
N GLY A 212 31.06 15.98 -19.31
CA GLY A 212 29.83 15.67 -20.03
C GLY A 212 29.90 14.29 -20.70
N GLN A 213 28.99 13.40 -20.35
CA GLN A 213 28.77 12.12 -21.04
C GLN A 213 27.43 12.14 -21.78
N THR A 214 27.45 12.41 -23.08
CA THR A 214 26.23 12.46 -23.89
C THR A 214 25.53 11.10 -23.89
N LYS A 215 24.26 11.07 -23.45
CA LYS A 215 23.43 9.86 -23.34
C LYS A 215 24.04 8.73 -22.47
N ALA A 216 24.92 9.07 -21.53
CA ALA A 216 25.61 8.10 -20.69
C ALA A 216 26.31 6.98 -21.51
N GLN A 217 26.86 7.32 -22.68
CA GLN A 217 27.69 6.40 -23.46
C GLN A 217 29.03 6.15 -22.76
N GLY A 218 29.47 4.89 -22.71
CA GLY A 218 30.72 4.48 -22.05
C GLY A 218 30.47 3.68 -20.77
N GLN A 219 31.51 3.54 -19.95
CA GLN A 219 31.41 2.88 -18.64
C GLN A 219 31.07 3.91 -17.55
N VAL A 220 30.29 3.50 -16.54
CA VAL A 220 29.87 4.38 -15.42
C VAL A 220 31.07 4.99 -14.66
N LEU A 221 32.21 4.30 -14.63
CA LEU A 221 33.45 4.73 -13.97
C LEU A 221 34.59 5.03 -14.96
N GLU A 222 34.25 5.47 -16.19
CA GLU A 222 35.25 5.82 -17.18
C GLU A 222 36.07 7.05 -16.76
N MET A 223 37.39 6.85 -16.62
CA MET A 223 38.32 7.89 -16.15
C MET A 223 39.21 8.48 -17.25
N GLN A 224 39.05 8.07 -18.51
CA GLN A 224 39.91 8.56 -19.61
C GLN A 224 39.93 10.10 -19.73
N PRO A 225 38.79 10.81 -19.64
CA PRO A 225 38.79 12.28 -19.65
C PRO A 225 39.58 12.89 -18.47
N ALA A 226 39.40 12.34 -17.26
CA ALA A 226 40.10 12.79 -16.06
C ALA A 226 41.61 12.55 -16.15
N LEU A 227 42.02 11.36 -16.62
CA LEU A 227 43.43 11.03 -16.84
C LEU A 227 44.07 11.98 -17.86
N ALA A 228 43.41 12.21 -18.99
CA ALA A 228 43.91 13.11 -20.03
C ALA A 228 44.09 14.56 -19.52
N ARG A 229 43.15 15.06 -18.71
CA ARG A 229 43.23 16.39 -18.08
C ARG A 229 44.40 16.48 -17.08
N LEU A 230 44.60 15.47 -16.25
CA LEU A 230 45.71 15.42 -15.30
C LEU A 230 47.06 15.34 -16.02
N SER A 231 47.19 14.52 -17.06
CA SER A 231 48.40 14.45 -17.87
C SER A 231 48.73 15.77 -18.56
N ALA A 232 47.72 16.47 -19.11
CA ALA A 232 47.92 17.78 -19.72
C ALA A 232 48.39 18.84 -18.69
N ALA A 233 47.78 18.86 -17.51
CA ALA A 233 48.17 19.79 -16.44
C ALA A 233 49.61 19.56 -15.94
N LEU A 234 50.04 18.29 -15.88
CA LEU A 234 51.42 17.94 -15.52
C LEU A 234 52.44 18.50 -16.50
N VAL A 235 52.20 18.32 -17.81
CA VAL A 235 53.08 18.83 -18.87
C VAL A 235 53.18 20.36 -18.83
N GLU A 236 52.07 21.05 -18.60
CA GLU A 236 52.04 22.50 -18.49
C GLU A 236 52.88 22.99 -17.30
N MET A 237 52.73 22.36 -16.13
CA MET A 237 53.51 22.67 -14.92
C MET A 237 55.02 22.54 -15.16
N GLU A 238 55.46 21.44 -15.76
CA GLU A 238 56.88 21.20 -16.06
C GLU A 238 57.46 22.27 -17.01
N SER A 239 56.67 22.70 -18.00
CA SER A 239 57.08 23.72 -18.96
C SER A 239 57.29 25.11 -18.32
N LEU A 240 56.54 25.41 -17.26
CA LEU A 240 56.68 26.66 -16.50
C LEU A 240 57.87 26.59 -15.54
N ALA A 241 58.11 25.44 -14.92
CA ALA A 241 59.25 25.24 -14.02
C ALA A 241 60.60 25.34 -14.74
N ALA A 242 60.71 24.85 -15.98
CA ALA A 242 61.93 24.90 -16.78
C ALA A 242 62.31 26.32 -17.27
N LYS A 243 61.46 27.32 -17.02
CA LYS A 243 61.69 28.73 -17.41
C LYS A 243 62.21 29.61 -16.25
N ASN A 244 62.38 29.05 -15.05
CA ASN A 244 63.10 29.67 -13.93
C ASN A 244 64.49 29.05 -13.77
#